data_AF-A0A3L7VIM3-F1
#
_entry.id   AF-A0A3L7VIM3-F1
#
_cell.length_a   1.000
_cell.length_b   1.000
_cell.length_c   1.000
_cell.angle_alpha   90.00
_cell.angle_beta   90.00
_cell.angle_gamma   90.00
#
_symmetry.space_group_name_H-M   'P 1'
#
loop_
_entity.id
_entity.type
_entity.pdbx_description
1 polymer ?
#
loop_
_entity_poly.entity_id
_entity_poly.type
_entity_poly.pdbx_seq_one_letter_code
_entity_poly.pdbx_strand_id
1 'polypeptide(L)'
;MVTVENSLIPGIIHGEPGAWEAFVVQFGPRLMQVLNQLDPIPGSWEAAGVNRLAGFLHELTRDDFELLSRFDGSSSLDGWLIGLAHRYVRALAVKRDHPPSIYDFETLRQMVRENPEILEELVPAQNQVLALKLVDGLSHLEISMRLKIPADRIPKLIHRGLVSLSATLQQKSARGIQE
;
A
#
# COMPACT_ATOMS: atom_id res chain seq x y z
N MET A 1 24.12 9.18 -27.59
CA MET A 1 24.73 7.92 -27.12
C MET A 1 23.66 7.17 -26.36
N VAL A 2 23.14 6.07 -26.92
CA VAL A 2 22.22 5.17 -26.19
C VAL A 2 23.11 4.38 -25.23
N THR A 3 22.98 4.63 -23.93
CA THR A 3 23.67 3.82 -22.92
C THR A 3 23.19 2.38 -23.01
N VAL A 4 24.07 1.40 -22.78
CA VAL A 4 23.78 -0.05 -22.75
C VAL A 4 22.59 -0.39 -21.82
N GLU A 5 22.34 0.48 -20.83
CA GLU A 5 21.20 0.42 -19.92
C GLU A 5 19.84 0.57 -20.63
N ASN A 6 19.77 1.37 -21.70
CA ASN A 6 18.53 1.64 -22.43
C ASN A 6 18.15 0.51 -23.39
N SER A 7 19.06 -0.43 -23.68
CA SER A 7 18.76 -1.64 -24.49
C SER A 7 18.23 -2.81 -23.67
N LEU A 8 18.39 -2.81 -22.35
CA LEU A 8 17.92 -3.90 -21.49
C LEU A 8 16.39 -3.96 -21.39
N ILE A 9 15.73 -2.80 -21.29
CA ILE A 9 14.27 -2.74 -21.17
C ILE A 9 13.57 -3.30 -22.42
N PRO A 10 13.93 -2.90 -23.65
CA PRO A 10 13.43 -3.55 -24.85
C PRO A 10 13.68 -5.06 -24.85
N GLY A 11 14.87 -5.53 -24.47
CA GLY A 11 15.17 -6.96 -24.43
C GLY A 11 14.24 -7.73 -23.47
N ILE A 12 13.97 -7.17 -22.28
CA ILE A 12 13.03 -7.76 -21.32
C ILE A 12 11.60 -7.81 -21.90
N ILE A 13 11.13 -6.69 -22.46
CA ILE A 13 9.76 -6.58 -22.99
C ILE A 13 9.53 -7.53 -24.17
N HIS A 14 10.55 -7.74 -25.01
CA HIS A 14 10.46 -8.68 -26.14
C HIS A 14 10.81 -10.12 -25.77
N GLY A 15 11.09 -10.40 -24.49
CA GLY A 15 11.38 -11.75 -24.02
C GLY A 15 12.73 -12.30 -24.51
N GLU A 16 13.72 -11.43 -24.72
CA GLU A 16 15.08 -11.86 -25.07
C GLU A 16 15.66 -12.75 -23.95
N PRO A 17 16.14 -13.96 -24.28
CA PRO A 17 16.72 -14.86 -23.28
C PRO A 17 17.89 -14.20 -22.53
N GLY A 18 17.86 -14.22 -21.20
CA GLY A 18 18.94 -13.65 -20.38
C GLY A 18 18.81 -12.15 -20.09
N ALA A 19 17.88 -11.42 -20.74
CA ALA A 19 17.75 -9.97 -20.54
C ALA A 19 17.28 -9.62 -19.12
N TRP A 20 16.37 -10.43 -18.55
CA TRP A 20 15.90 -10.26 -17.18
C TRP A 20 16.99 -10.59 -16.16
N GLU A 21 17.74 -11.67 -16.39
CA GLU A 21 18.86 -12.07 -15.54
C GLU A 21 19.96 -11.01 -15.53
N ALA A 22 20.31 -10.48 -16.71
CA ALA A 22 21.26 -9.38 -16.84
C ALA A 22 20.79 -8.13 -16.09
N PHE A 23 19.50 -7.81 -16.17
CA PHE A 23 18.89 -6.70 -15.42
C PHE A 23 18.99 -6.92 -13.90
N VAL A 24 18.64 -8.10 -13.40
CA VAL A 24 18.70 -8.42 -11.97
C VAL A 24 20.15 -8.40 -11.48
N VAL A 25 21.10 -8.92 -12.25
CA VAL A 25 22.54 -8.88 -11.92
C VAL A 25 23.05 -7.44 -11.87
N GLN A 26 22.66 -6.60 -12.83
CA GLN A 26 23.13 -5.23 -12.91
C GLN A 26 22.53 -4.32 -11.84
N PHE A 27 21.20 -4.37 -11.63
CA PHE A 27 20.49 -3.42 -10.78
C PHE A 27 20.11 -3.98 -9.40
N GLY A 28 20.04 -5.31 -9.24
CA GLY A 28 19.61 -5.98 -8.01
C GLY A 28 20.40 -5.57 -6.76
N PRO A 29 21.74 -5.58 -6.75
CA PRO A 29 22.53 -5.20 -5.57
C PRO A 29 22.25 -3.77 -5.11
N ARG A 30 22.13 -2.83 -6.06
CA ARG A 30 21.86 -1.42 -5.76
C ARG A 30 20.43 -1.20 -5.30
N LEU A 31 19.46 -1.85 -5.93
CA LEU A 31 18.06 -1.83 -5.50
C LEU A 31 17.92 -2.37 -4.08
N MET A 32 18.58 -3.47 -3.75
CA MET A 32 18.61 -4.02 -2.40
C MET A 32 19.15 -3.01 -1.38
N GLN A 33 20.26 -2.34 -1.70
CA GLN A 33 20.83 -1.31 -0.83
C GLN A 33 19.85 -0.16 -0.60
N VAL A 34 19.20 0.34 -1.66
CA VAL A 34 18.21 1.42 -1.57
C VAL A 34 16.99 1.00 -0.75
N LEU A 35 16.41 -0.18 -1.04
CA LEU A 35 15.25 -0.70 -0.32
C LEU A 35 15.53 -0.91 1.18
N ASN A 36 16.76 -1.28 1.55
CA ASN A 36 17.18 -1.42 2.95
C ASN A 36 17.35 -0.07 3.64
N GLN A 37 17.83 0.96 2.94
CA GLN A 37 17.97 2.31 3.48
C GLN A 37 16.62 2.99 3.73
N LEU A 38 15.60 2.71 2.90
CA LEU A 38 14.34 3.44 2.92
C LEU A 38 13.36 3.02 4.02
N ASP A 39 13.48 1.80 4.55
CA ASP A 39 12.65 1.34 5.67
C ASP A 39 13.45 0.30 6.47
N PRO A 40 14.39 0.73 7.32
CA PRO A 40 15.27 -0.18 8.05
C PRO A 40 14.45 -1.05 9.01
N ILE A 41 14.50 -2.38 8.81
CA ILE A 41 13.92 -3.34 9.76
C ILE A 41 14.99 -3.72 10.79
N PRO A 42 14.72 -3.56 12.11
CA PRO A 42 15.61 -4.06 13.15
C PRO A 42 15.68 -5.60 13.13
N GLY A 43 16.88 -6.15 12.97
CA GLY A 43 17.12 -7.61 12.97
C GLY A 43 16.94 -8.28 11.61
N SER A 44 17.83 -9.23 11.28
CA SER A 44 17.86 -10.00 10.02
C SER A 44 17.74 -9.14 8.73
N TRP A 45 18.64 -8.15 8.60
CA TRP A 45 18.72 -7.26 7.44
C TRP A 45 18.88 -8.00 6.10
N GLU A 46 19.47 -9.20 6.13
CA GLU A 46 19.71 -10.00 4.94
C GLU A 46 18.42 -10.67 4.43
N ALA A 47 17.67 -11.39 5.28
CA ALA A 47 16.40 -12.01 4.86
C ALA A 47 15.32 -10.97 4.56
N ALA A 48 15.28 -9.88 5.34
CA ALA A 48 14.35 -8.78 5.10
C ALA A 48 14.64 -8.05 3.77
N GLY A 49 15.92 -7.81 3.45
CA GLY A 49 16.33 -7.18 2.21
C GLY A 49 16.05 -8.03 0.98
N VAL A 50 16.34 -9.34 1.05
CA VAL A 50 16.06 -10.28 -0.04
C VAL A 50 14.55 -10.38 -0.32
N ASN A 51 13.72 -10.50 0.71
CA ASN A 51 12.26 -10.55 0.55
C ASN A 51 11.70 -9.25 -0.07
N ARG A 52 12.27 -8.09 0.27
CA ARG A 52 11.86 -6.80 -0.31
C ARG A 52 12.28 -6.66 -1.75
N LEU A 53 13.50 -7.05 -2.08
CA LEU A 53 13.96 -7.06 -3.46
C LEU A 53 13.07 -7.99 -4.28
N ALA A 54 12.78 -9.20 -3.79
CA ALA A 54 11.87 -10.13 -4.46
C ALA A 54 10.48 -9.53 -4.68
N GLY A 55 9.88 -8.89 -3.66
CA GLY A 55 8.59 -8.22 -3.79
C GLY A 55 8.60 -7.04 -4.76
N PHE A 56 9.69 -6.24 -4.76
CA PHE A 56 9.86 -5.14 -5.71
C PHE A 56 10.03 -5.65 -7.14
N LEU A 57 10.86 -6.68 -7.35
CA LEU A 57 11.04 -7.30 -8.66
C LEU A 57 9.72 -7.91 -9.17
N HIS A 58 8.94 -8.55 -8.29
CA HIS A 58 7.61 -9.05 -8.64
C HIS A 58 6.65 -7.92 -9.07
N GLU A 59 6.69 -6.76 -8.43
CA GLU A 59 5.91 -5.59 -8.86
C GLU A 59 6.36 -5.07 -10.24
N LEU A 60 7.66 -5.16 -10.56
CA LEU A 60 8.18 -4.79 -11.89
C LEU A 60 7.74 -5.77 -12.98
N THR A 61 7.58 -7.05 -12.65
CA THR A 61 7.17 -8.09 -13.62
C THR A 61 5.66 -8.28 -13.71
N ARG A 62 4.88 -7.63 -12.83
CA ARG A 62 3.42 -7.70 -12.87
C ARG A 62 2.90 -7.18 -14.21
N ASP A 63 1.80 -7.79 -14.68
CA ASP A 63 1.09 -7.39 -15.90
C ASP A 63 2.01 -7.34 -17.13
N ASP A 64 2.80 -8.39 -17.34
CA ASP A 64 3.75 -8.53 -18.46
C ASP A 64 4.76 -7.37 -18.58
N PHE A 65 5.35 -6.99 -17.44
CA PHE A 65 6.30 -5.88 -17.34
C PHE A 65 5.71 -4.52 -17.74
N GLU A 66 4.40 -4.31 -17.58
CA GLU A 66 3.71 -3.04 -17.90
C GLU A 66 4.44 -1.85 -17.27
N LEU A 67 4.89 -2.00 -16.02
CA LEU A 67 5.58 -0.92 -15.32
C LEU A 67 6.92 -0.56 -15.98
N LEU A 68 7.71 -1.55 -16.40
CA LEU A 68 8.97 -1.34 -17.13
C LEU A 68 8.74 -0.74 -18.51
N SER A 69 7.64 -1.10 -19.18
CA SER A 69 7.28 -0.55 -20.50
C SER A 69 7.02 0.97 -20.48
N ARG A 70 6.75 1.53 -19.31
CA ARG A 70 6.54 2.98 -19.11
C ARG A 70 7.84 3.77 -19.01
N PHE A 71 8.99 3.12 -19.01
CA PHE A 71 10.27 3.82 -19.06
C PHE A 71 10.50 4.43 -20.44
N ASP A 72 10.55 5.75 -20.51
CA ASP A 72 10.65 6.52 -21.76
C ASP A 72 12.08 6.98 -22.08
N GLY A 73 13.05 6.65 -21.22
CA GLY A 73 14.44 7.08 -21.38
C GLY A 73 14.71 8.55 -21.07
N SER A 74 13.74 9.30 -20.51
CA SER A 74 13.91 10.70 -20.12
C SER A 74 14.91 10.89 -18.97
N SER A 75 15.19 9.83 -18.21
CA SER A 75 16.22 9.77 -17.17
C SER A 75 17.10 8.52 -17.34
N SER A 76 18.16 8.40 -16.54
CA SER A 76 18.85 7.11 -16.42
C SER A 76 17.88 6.04 -15.89
N LEU A 77 18.04 4.80 -16.36
CA LEU A 77 17.22 3.68 -15.89
C LEU A 77 17.39 3.49 -14.39
N ASP A 78 18.62 3.61 -13.90
CA ASP A 78 18.95 3.55 -12.49
C ASP A 78 18.19 4.60 -11.65
N GLY A 79 18.19 5.87 -12.06
CA GLY A 79 17.48 6.93 -11.35
C GLY A 79 15.97 6.71 -11.35
N TRP A 80 15.43 6.21 -12.46
CA TRP A 80 14.01 5.88 -12.58
C TRP A 80 13.61 4.71 -11.67
N LEU A 81 14.42 3.65 -11.62
CA LEU A 81 14.24 2.48 -10.75
C LEU A 81 14.32 2.85 -9.27
N ILE A 82 15.24 3.73 -8.87
CA ILE A 82 15.29 4.27 -7.51
C ILE A 82 13.97 5.00 -7.18
N GLY A 83 13.49 5.86 -8.09
CA GLY A 83 12.19 6.52 -7.92
C GLY A 83 11.03 5.53 -7.73
N LEU A 84 11.05 4.41 -8.45
CA LEU A 84 10.09 3.32 -8.25
C LEU A 84 10.24 2.63 -6.89
N ALA A 85 11.46 2.32 -6.46
CA ALA A 85 11.73 1.72 -5.16
C ALA A 85 11.19 2.58 -4.01
N HIS A 86 11.37 3.91 -4.08
CA HIS A 86 10.77 4.85 -3.14
C HIS A 86 9.23 4.76 -3.11
N ARG A 87 8.58 4.72 -4.28
CA ARG A 87 7.11 4.58 -4.36
C ARG A 87 6.65 3.26 -3.77
N TYR A 88 7.35 2.17 -4.08
CA TYR A 88 7.06 0.84 -3.57
C TYR A 88 7.14 0.78 -2.04
N VAL A 89 8.25 1.23 -1.45
CA VAL A 89 8.42 1.26 0.01
C VAL A 89 7.36 2.14 0.68
N ARG A 90 7.03 3.29 0.09
CA ARG A 90 5.96 4.16 0.60
C ARG A 90 4.60 3.47 0.58
N ALA A 91 4.30 2.70 -0.47
CA ALA A 91 3.07 1.91 -0.55
C ALA A 91 3.05 0.78 0.51
N LEU A 92 4.18 0.13 0.76
CA LEU A 92 4.31 -0.86 1.84
C LEU A 92 4.12 -0.22 3.22
N ALA A 93 4.72 0.94 3.47
CA ALA A 93 4.55 1.67 4.72
C ALA A 93 3.07 2.05 4.94
N VAL A 94 2.38 2.54 3.90
CA VAL A 94 0.93 2.80 3.97
C VAL A 94 0.15 1.52 4.31
N LYS A 95 0.46 0.38 3.67
CA LYS A 95 -0.18 -0.91 3.98
C LYS A 95 0.15 -1.42 5.40
N ARG A 96 1.35 -1.16 5.92
CA ARG A 96 1.76 -1.54 7.29
C ARG A 96 1.06 -0.69 8.34
N ASP A 97 1.01 0.62 8.13
CA ASP A 97 0.34 1.57 9.03
C ASP A 97 -1.19 1.45 8.93
N HIS A 98 -1.70 0.89 7.84
CA HIS A 98 -3.12 0.73 7.55
C HIS A 98 -3.38 -0.70 7.02
N PRO A 99 -3.26 -1.73 7.88
CA PRO A 99 -3.53 -3.09 7.46
C PRO A 99 -4.98 -3.17 6.92
N PRO A 100 -5.23 -3.98 5.88
CA PRO A 100 -6.58 -4.24 5.43
C PRO A 100 -7.41 -4.72 6.63
N SER A 101 -8.62 -4.18 6.80
CA SER A 101 -9.52 -4.61 7.87
C SER A 101 -9.67 -6.13 7.80
N ILE A 102 -9.39 -6.81 8.92
CA ILE A 102 -9.60 -8.27 9.03
C ILE A 102 -11.09 -8.60 8.93
N TYR A 103 -11.95 -7.62 9.27
CA TYR A 103 -13.39 -7.72 9.19
C TYR A 103 -13.89 -7.22 7.84
N ASP A 104 -14.77 -7.98 7.21
CA ASP A 104 -15.57 -7.49 6.10
C ASP A 104 -16.54 -6.39 6.57
N PHE A 105 -17.13 -5.68 5.60
CA PHE A 105 -17.96 -4.51 5.87
C PHE A 105 -19.25 -4.84 6.66
N GLU A 106 -19.85 -6.01 6.45
CA GLU A 106 -21.07 -6.40 7.16
C GLU A 106 -20.76 -6.82 8.60
N THR A 107 -19.63 -7.51 8.80
CA THR A 107 -19.12 -7.82 10.15
C THR A 107 -18.85 -6.53 10.94
N LEU A 108 -18.18 -5.54 10.33
CA LEU A 108 -17.96 -4.24 10.98
C LEU A 108 -19.27 -3.52 11.30
N ARG A 109 -20.24 -3.59 10.38
CA ARG A 109 -21.57 -3.01 10.58
C ARG A 109 -22.27 -3.63 11.78
N GLN A 110 -22.22 -4.96 11.91
CA GLN A 110 -22.82 -5.67 13.04
C GLN A 110 -22.13 -5.31 14.35
N MET A 111 -20.79 -5.32 14.39
CA MET A 111 -20.03 -4.99 15.59
C MET A 111 -20.30 -3.56 16.09
N VAL A 112 -20.39 -2.60 15.16
CA VAL A 112 -20.72 -1.20 15.48
C VAL A 112 -22.16 -1.04 15.95
N ARG A 113 -23.11 -1.84 15.43
CA ARG A 113 -24.49 -1.84 15.94
C ARG A 113 -24.59 -2.39 17.36
N GLU A 114 -23.81 -3.41 17.66
CA GLU A 114 -23.76 -4.03 18.99
C GLU A 114 -23.02 -3.15 20.02
N ASN A 115 -22.04 -2.36 19.56
CA ASN A 115 -21.15 -1.57 20.40
C ASN A 115 -20.96 -0.16 19.79
N PRO A 116 -22.00 0.69 19.76
CA PRO A 116 -21.94 2.00 19.09
C PRO A 116 -20.88 2.95 19.67
N GLU A 117 -20.54 2.79 20.95
CA GLU A 117 -19.53 3.57 21.66
C GLU A 117 -18.13 3.42 21.06
N ILE A 118 -17.86 2.34 20.29
CA ILE A 118 -16.56 2.17 19.63
C ILE A 118 -16.27 3.25 18.60
N LEU A 119 -17.31 3.85 18.01
CA LEU A 119 -17.14 4.97 17.08
C LEU A 119 -16.73 6.26 17.80
N GLU A 120 -17.06 6.41 19.08
CA GLU A 120 -16.71 7.59 19.89
C GLU A 120 -15.20 7.65 20.17
N GLU A 121 -14.51 6.52 20.13
CA GLU A 121 -13.05 6.44 20.26
C GLU A 121 -12.30 6.90 19.00
N LEU A 122 -13.02 7.13 17.89
CA LEU A 122 -12.44 7.61 16.64
C LEU A 122 -12.35 9.14 16.59
N VAL A 123 -11.48 9.64 15.72
CA VAL A 123 -11.42 11.08 15.42
C VAL A 123 -12.80 11.55 14.96
N PRO A 124 -13.31 12.72 15.41
CA PRO A 124 -14.70 13.13 15.17
C PRO A 124 -15.14 13.09 13.70
N ALA A 125 -14.24 13.49 12.78
CA ALA A 125 -14.52 13.46 11.34
C ALA A 125 -14.68 12.02 10.78
N GLN A 126 -13.95 11.05 11.33
CA GLN A 126 -14.05 9.64 10.96
C GLN A 126 -15.30 9.01 11.57
N ASN A 127 -15.57 9.28 12.86
CA ASN A 127 -16.77 8.83 13.55
C ASN A 127 -18.03 9.23 12.77
N GLN A 128 -18.20 10.52 12.47
CA GLN A 128 -19.39 11.01 11.75
C GLN A 128 -19.60 10.32 10.40
N VAL A 129 -18.52 10.16 9.63
CA VAL A 129 -18.59 9.52 8.30
C VAL A 129 -18.90 8.03 8.42
N LEU A 130 -18.28 7.32 9.38
CA LEU A 130 -18.53 5.90 9.59
C LEU A 130 -19.90 5.61 10.20
N ALA A 131 -20.40 6.46 11.09
CA ALA A 131 -21.75 6.34 11.64
C ALA A 131 -22.79 6.38 10.51
N LEU A 132 -22.72 7.40 9.64
CA LEU A 132 -23.61 7.50 8.49
C LEU A 132 -23.45 6.34 7.49
N LYS A 133 -22.24 5.78 7.38
CA LYS A 133 -21.96 4.70 6.42
C LYS A 133 -22.36 3.32 6.92
N LEU A 134 -22.01 2.99 8.16
CA LEU A 134 -22.22 1.67 8.77
C LEU A 134 -23.60 1.58 9.42
N VAL A 135 -24.02 2.59 10.18
CA VAL A 135 -25.32 2.58 10.86
C VAL A 135 -26.43 2.87 9.85
N ASP A 136 -26.38 4.06 9.24
CA ASP A 136 -27.46 4.55 8.38
C ASP A 136 -27.41 3.99 6.95
N GLY A 137 -26.28 3.38 6.55
CA GLY A 137 -26.13 2.76 5.23
C GLY A 137 -26.04 3.75 4.07
N LEU A 138 -25.73 5.03 4.33
CA LEU A 138 -25.73 6.07 3.29
C LEU A 138 -24.62 5.85 2.24
N SER A 139 -24.91 6.30 1.03
CA SER A 139 -23.94 6.39 -0.07
C SER A 139 -22.94 7.53 0.17
N HIS A 140 -21.81 7.52 -0.55
CA HIS A 140 -20.81 8.58 -0.43
C HIS A 140 -21.37 9.97 -0.80
N LEU A 141 -22.30 10.02 -1.75
CA LEU A 141 -22.96 11.26 -2.18
C LEU A 141 -23.88 11.79 -1.08
N GLU A 142 -24.69 10.93 -0.46
CA GLU A 142 -25.59 11.33 0.64
C GLU A 142 -24.81 11.80 1.87
N ILE A 143 -23.70 11.12 2.21
CA ILE A 143 -22.78 11.55 3.27
C ILE A 143 -22.19 12.92 2.95
N SER A 144 -21.72 13.10 1.70
CA SER A 144 -21.16 14.37 1.22
C SER A 144 -22.17 15.52 1.40
N MET A 145 -23.42 15.31 0.99
CA MET A 145 -24.49 16.30 1.14
C MET A 145 -24.80 16.60 2.60
N ARG A 146 -24.87 15.56 3.45
CA ARG A 146 -25.25 15.69 4.86
C ARG A 146 -24.17 16.39 5.69
N LEU A 147 -22.90 16.05 5.47
CA LEU A 147 -21.77 16.61 6.22
C LEU A 147 -21.17 17.86 5.57
N LYS A 148 -21.63 18.24 4.37
CA LYS A 148 -21.04 19.32 3.55
C LYS A 148 -19.55 19.13 3.29
N ILE A 149 -19.12 17.87 3.15
CA ILE A 149 -17.75 17.49 2.81
C ILE A 149 -17.72 17.09 1.32
N PRO A 150 -16.73 17.53 0.53
CA PRO A 150 -16.60 17.10 -0.87
C PRO A 150 -16.61 15.57 -1.05
N ALA A 151 -17.36 15.08 -2.04
CA ALA A 151 -17.58 13.64 -2.27
C ALA A 151 -16.28 12.86 -2.52
N ASP A 152 -15.26 13.49 -3.11
CA ASP A 152 -13.93 12.92 -3.35
C ASP A 152 -13.14 12.64 -2.07
N ARG A 153 -13.48 13.32 -0.97
CA ARG A 153 -12.84 13.12 0.35
C ARG A 153 -13.48 12.01 1.17
N ILE A 154 -14.74 11.67 0.89
CA ILE A 154 -15.50 10.67 1.65
C ILE A 154 -14.84 9.28 1.63
N PRO A 155 -14.42 8.71 0.47
CA PRO A 155 -13.76 7.41 0.44
C PRO A 155 -12.50 7.35 1.30
N LYS A 156 -11.70 8.42 1.32
CA LYS A 156 -10.48 8.51 2.14
C LYS A 156 -10.80 8.56 3.62
N LEU A 157 -11.85 9.29 4.01
CA LEU A 157 -12.29 9.37 5.40
C LEU A 157 -12.87 8.04 5.89
N ILE A 158 -13.69 7.38 5.06
CA ILE A 158 -14.20 6.03 5.34
C ILE A 158 -13.03 5.06 5.51
N HIS A 159 -12.11 5.00 4.55
CA HIS A 159 -10.98 4.07 4.64
C HIS A 159 -10.17 4.29 5.92
N ARG A 160 -9.79 5.53 6.24
CA ARG A 160 -9.05 5.84 7.47
C ARG A 160 -9.86 5.47 8.72
N GLY A 161 -11.14 5.77 8.72
CA GLY A 161 -12.05 5.39 9.81
C GLY A 161 -12.12 3.88 10.00
N LEU A 162 -12.30 3.09 8.92
CA LEU A 162 -12.37 1.63 8.98
C LEU A 162 -11.07 1.03 9.52
N VAL A 163 -9.92 1.58 9.14
CA VAL A 163 -8.62 1.17 9.67
C VAL A 163 -8.54 1.44 11.16
N SER A 164 -8.83 2.67 11.60
CA SER A 164 -8.82 3.02 13.02
C SER A 164 -9.81 2.15 13.82
N LEU A 165 -11.02 1.93 13.30
CA LEU A 165 -12.02 1.06 13.89
C LEU A 165 -11.52 -0.38 14.05
N SER A 166 -10.90 -0.94 13.02
CA SER A 166 -10.34 -2.30 13.07
C SER A 166 -9.23 -2.42 14.12
N ALA A 167 -8.38 -1.40 14.27
CA ALA A 167 -7.33 -1.37 15.28
C ALA A 167 -7.93 -1.27 16.70
N THR A 168 -8.95 -0.43 16.89
CA THR A 168 -9.67 -0.33 18.17
C THR A 168 -10.33 -1.66 18.54
N LEU A 169 -10.98 -2.33 17.59
CA LEU A 169 -11.59 -3.65 17.80
C LEU A 169 -10.55 -4.69 18.22
N GLN A 170 -9.41 -4.76 17.53
CA GLN A 170 -8.31 -5.67 17.89
C GLN A 170 -7.78 -5.42 19.30
N GLN A 171 -7.61 -4.15 19.68
CA GLN A 171 -7.18 -3.78 21.03
C GLN A 171 -8.19 -4.21 22.09
N LYS A 172 -9.50 -4.04 21.83
CA LYS A 172 -10.56 -4.49 22.75
C LYS A 172 -10.61 -6.02 22.86
N SER A 173 -10.54 -6.75 21.74
CA SER A 173 -10.48 -8.21 21.76
C SER A 173 -9.24 -8.73 22.51
N ALA A 174 -8.09 -8.09 22.37
CA ALA A 174 -6.88 -8.46 23.10
C ALA A 174 -6.98 -8.20 24.61
N ARG A 175 -7.73 -7.17 25.03
CA ARG A 175 -7.97 -6.85 26.45
C ARG A 175 -9.05 -7.74 27.09
N GLY A 176 -10.09 -8.10 26.35
CA GLY A 176 -11.17 -8.97 26.82
C GLY A 176 -10.79 -10.44 27.07
N ILE A 177 -9.54 -10.84 26.80
CA ILE A 177 -9.00 -12.17 27.13
C ILE A 177 -8.41 -12.20 28.56
N GLN A 178 -8.36 -11.06 29.27
CA GLN A 178 -7.79 -10.95 30.63
C GLN A 178 -8.83 -10.78 31.75
N GLU A 179 -10.13 -10.83 31.46
CA GLU A 179 -11.21 -10.86 32.47
C GLU A 179 -11.85 -12.25 32.53
#